data_AF-A0A3D2MNN5-F1
#
_entry.id   AF-A0A3D2MNN5-F1
#
_cell.length_a   1.000
_cell.length_b   1.000
_cell.length_c   1.000
_cell.angle_alpha   90.00
_cell.angle_beta   90.00
_cell.angle_gamma   90.00
#
_symmetry.space_group_name_H-M   'P 1'
#
loop_
_entity.id
_entity.type
_entity.pdbx_description
1 polymer ?
#
loop_
_entity_poly.entity_id
_entity_poly.type
_entity_poly.pdbx_seq_one_letter_code
_entity_poly.pdbx_strand_id
1 'polypeptide(L)' 'VGSTAVRAAIERYQPLLGLHGHVHEAHATCKIGRTVCINPGSDYSEGILHGVLVTLNKGKLKGYQMVSG' A
#
# COMPACT_ATOMS: atom_id res chain seq x y z
N VAL A 1 -7.59 -0.94 -3.39
CA VAL A 1 -7.98 -2.32 -2.99
C VAL A 1 -9.15 -2.76 -3.85
N GLY A 2 -8.93 -3.61 -4.84
CA GLY A 2 -9.99 -4.08 -5.77
C GLY A 2 -10.78 -5.29 -5.26
N SER A 3 -10.19 -6.10 -4.37
CA SER A 3 -10.84 -7.28 -3.80
C SER A 3 -11.77 -6.91 -2.64
N THR A 4 -13.04 -7.30 -2.73
CA THR A 4 -14.04 -7.13 -1.67
C THR A 4 -13.67 -7.90 -0.41
N ALA A 5 -13.12 -9.11 -0.54
CA ALA A 5 -12.67 -9.92 0.59
C ALA A 5 -11.52 -9.25 1.35
N VAL A 6 -10.54 -8.70 0.62
CA VAL A 6 -9.41 -7.96 1.23
C VAL A 6 -9.92 -6.70 1.92
N ARG A 7 -10.84 -5.97 1.29
CA ARG A 7 -11.48 -4.80 1.90
C ARG A 7 -12.20 -5.17 3.19
N ALA A 8 -13.01 -6.22 3.20
CA ALA A 8 -13.72 -6.69 4.39
C ALA A 8 -12.76 -7.08 5.52
N ALA A 9 -11.63 -7.72 5.19
CA ALA A 9 -10.59 -8.04 6.17
C ALA A 9 -9.96 -6.77 6.77
N ILE A 10 -9.64 -5.78 5.95
CA ILE A 10 -9.10 -4.49 6.41
C ILE A 10 -10.11 -3.76 7.30
N GLU A 11 -11.38 -3.72 6.88
CA GLU A 11 -12.46 -3.09 7.65
C GLU A 11 -12.65 -3.77 9.01
N ARG A 12 -12.63 -5.11 9.06
CA ARG A 12 -12.80 -5.90 10.29
C ARG A 12 -11.61 -5.81 11.25
N TYR A 13 -10.40 -6.02 10.77
CA TYR A 13 -9.21 -6.14 11.62
C TYR A 13 -8.49 -4.81 11.83
N GLN A 14 -8.76 -3.82 10.99
CA GLN A 14 -8.15 -2.49 11.05
C GLN A 14 -6.63 -2.57 11.23
N PRO A 15 -5.85 -3.24 10.36
CA PRO A 15 -4.40 -3.32 10.56
C PRO A 15 -3.72 -1.94 10.54
N LEU A 16 -2.46 -1.87 10.95
CA LEU A 16 -1.73 -0.60 10.90
C LEU A 16 -1.50 -0.13 9.45
N LEU A 17 -1.19 -1.06 8.56
CA LEU A 17 -0.77 -0.83 7.18
C LEU A 17 -1.21 -2.01 6.31
N GLY A 18 -1.75 -1.72 5.12
CA GLY A 18 -2.01 -2.69 4.07
C GLY A 18 -1.04 -2.48 2.91
N LEU A 19 -0.20 -3.48 2.62
CA LEU A 19 0.66 -3.46 1.44
C LEU A 19 0.02 -4.31 0.36
N HIS A 20 -0.13 -3.73 -0.83
CA HIS A 20 -0.81 -4.35 -1.96
C HIS A 20 0.07 -4.31 -3.21
N GLY A 21 -0.25 -5.16 -4.18
CA GLY A 21 0.41 -5.24 -5.48
C GLY A 21 -0.50 -5.96 -6.48
N HIS A 22 0.08 -6.62 -7.48
CA HIS A 22 -0.61 -7.45 -8.50
C HIS A 22 -1.40 -6.67 -9.57
N VAL A 23 -1.96 -5.50 -9.24
CA VAL A 23 -2.46 -4.55 -10.24
C VAL A 23 -1.39 -3.49 -10.46
N HIS A 24 -0.68 -3.62 -11.57
CA HIS A 24 0.54 -2.89 -11.89
C HIS A 24 0.25 -1.40 -12.10
N GLU A 25 -0.90 -1.09 -12.70
CA GLU A 25 -1.33 0.28 -13.05
C GLU A 25 -1.85 1.09 -11.85
N ALA A 26 -1.98 0.47 -10.67
CA ALA A 26 -2.61 1.08 -9.51
C ALA A 26 -1.59 1.65 -8.50
N HIS A 27 -0.66 2.50 -8.96
CA HIS A 27 0.23 3.28 -8.10
C HIS A 27 -0.60 4.29 -7.28
N ALA A 28 -0.91 3.92 -6.03
CA ALA A 28 -1.84 4.69 -5.23
C ALA A 28 -1.70 4.41 -3.73
N THR A 29 -2.14 5.38 -2.94
CA THR A 29 -2.41 5.20 -1.52
C THR A 29 -3.86 5.52 -1.21
N CYS A 30 -4.44 4.79 -0.26
CA CYS A 30 -5.76 5.10 0.27
C CYS A 30 -5.82 4.80 1.76
N LYS A 31 -6.84 5.34 2.42
CA LYS A 31 -7.08 5.10 3.84
C LYS A 31 -8.43 4.42 4.03
N ILE A 32 -8.45 3.31 4.76
CA ILE A 32 -9.66 2.56 5.11
C ILE A 32 -9.71 2.49 6.64
N GLY A 33 -10.57 3.30 7.24
CA GLY A 33 -10.59 3.50 8.70
C GLY A 33 -9.24 4.06 9.19
N ARG A 34 -8.57 3.34 10.10
CA ARG A 34 -7.21 3.71 10.57
C ARG A 34 -6.09 3.16 9.69
N THR A 35 -6.39 2.21 8.83
CA THR A 35 -5.41 1.52 8.00
C THR A 35 -5.01 2.39 6.81
N VAL A 36 -3.72 2.63 6.64
CA VAL A 36 -3.18 3.17 5.38
C VAL A 36 -2.90 1.99 4.46
N CYS A 37 -3.40 2.03 3.23
CA CYS A 37 -3.19 1.00 2.22
C CYS A 37 -2.34 1.60 1.10
N ILE A 38 -1.27 0.91 0.71
CA ILE A 38 -0.29 1.38 -0.26
C ILE A 38 -0.12 0.31 -1.33
N ASN A 39 -0.19 0.72 -2.60
CA ASN A 39 0.27 -0.05 -3.73
C ASN A 39 1.34 0.77 -4.47
N PRO A 40 2.62 0.33 -4.47
CA PRO A 40 3.68 0.99 -5.22
C PRO A 40 3.48 0.92 -6.75
N GLY A 41 2.59 0.07 -7.26
CA GLY A 41 2.45 -0.12 -8.70
C GLY A 41 3.68 -0.82 -9.31
N SER A 42 3.69 -0.95 -10.63
CA SER A 42 4.81 -1.53 -11.38
C SER A 42 4.76 -1.05 -12.83
N ASP A 43 5.87 -0.49 -13.33
CA ASP A 43 6.07 -0.23 -14.77
C ASP A 43 7.08 -1.25 -15.30
N TYR A 44 6.70 -2.53 -15.22
CA TYR A 44 7.58 -3.65 -15.54
C TYR A 44 8.08 -3.63 -16.99
N SER A 45 7.24 -3.22 -17.96
CA SER A 45 7.63 -3.15 -19.38
C SER A 45 8.78 -2.15 -19.62
N GLU A 46 8.83 -1.09 -18.81
CA GLU A 46 9.84 -0.04 -18.90
C GLU A 46 11.07 -0.35 -18.01
N GLY A 47 11.07 -1.49 -17.32
CA GLY A 47 12.15 -1.89 -16.43
C GLY A 47 12.28 -1.05 -15.16
N ILE A 48 11.24 -0.28 -14.79
CA ILE A 48 11.26 0.61 -13.63
C ILE A 48 10.78 -0.16 -12.38
N LEU A 49 11.58 -0.12 -11.33
CA LEU A 49 11.25 -0.70 -10.03
C LEU A 49 10.55 0.35 -9.16
N HIS A 50 9.26 0.16 -8.91
CA HIS A 50 8.54 0.95 -7.91
C HIS A 50 8.58 0.30 -6.53
N GLY A 51 8.67 1.13 -5.50
CA GLY A 51 8.68 0.70 -4.11
C GLY A 51 8.10 1.73 -3.16
N VAL A 52 8.07 1.39 -1.88
CA VAL A 52 7.70 2.33 -0.82
C VAL A 52 8.63 2.17 0.37
N LEU A 53 9.16 3.28 0.85
CA LEU A 53 9.85 3.37 2.13
C LEU A 53 8.83 3.74 3.21
N VAL A 54 8.78 2.96 4.29
CA VAL A 54 7.79 3.10 5.36
C VAL A 54 8.49 3.33 6.69
N THR A 55 8.14 4.40 7.37
CA THR A 55 8.68 4.72 8.71
C THR A 55 7.66 4.36 9.78
N LEU A 56 8.02 3.39 10.64
CA LEU A 56 7.20 2.94 11.76
C LEU A 56 7.82 3.39 13.09
N ASN A 57 7.00 3.76 14.07
CA ASN A 57 7.46 4.09 15.42
C ASN A 57 6.37 3.75 16.45
N LYS A 58 6.70 2.91 17.44
CA LYS A 58 5.81 2.51 18.55
C LYS A 58 4.41 2.07 18.06
N GLY A 59 4.37 1.19 17.06
CA GLY A 59 3.12 0.66 16.50
C GLY A 59 2.28 1.68 15.71
N LYS A 60 2.88 2.82 15.31
CA LYS A 60 2.24 3.83 14.46
C LYS A 60 3.02 4.01 13.17
N LEU A 61 2.28 4.24 12.08
CA LEU A 61 2.85 4.71 10.83
C LEU A 61 3.18 6.20 10.99
N LYS A 62 4.45 6.56 10.82
CA LYS A 62 4.94 7.94 10.91
C LYS A 62 4.99 8.63 9.56
N GLY A 63 5.28 7.88 8.52
CA GLY A 63 5.32 8.39 7.16
C GLY A 63 5.61 7.25 6.19
N TYR A 64 5.39 7.55 4.92
CA TYR A 64 5.78 6.69 3.81
C TYR A 64 6.20 7.57 2.64
N GLN A 65 7.09 7.04 1.79
CA GLN A 65 7.57 7.70 0.58
C GLN A 65 7.59 6.68 -0.55
N MET A 66 6.91 7.01 -1.65
CA MET A 66 6.98 6.22 -2.88
C MET A 66 8.34 6.46 -3.53
N VAL A 67 9.00 5.40 -4.00
CA VAL A 67 10.32 5.45 -4.61
C VAL A 67 10.31 4.70 -5.93
N SER A 68 11.17 5.12 -6.86
CA SER A 68 11.40 4.43 -8.13
C SER A 68 12.90 4.34 -8.41
N GLY A 69 13.31 3.35 -9.19
CA GLY A 69 14.70 3.12 -9.59
C GLY A 69 14.84 2.20 -10.79
#